data_AF-A0A9X1ML45-F1
#
_entry.id   AF-A0A9X1ML45-F1
#
_cell.length_a   1.000
_cell.length_b   1.000
_cell.length_c   1.000
_cell.angle_alpha   90.00
_cell.angle_beta   90.00
_cell.angle_gamma   90.00
#
_symmetry.space_group_name_H-M   'P 1'
#
loop_
_entity.id
_entity.type
_entity.pdbx_description
1 polymer ?
#
loop_
_entity_poly.entity_id
_entity_poly.type
_entity_poly.pdbx_seq_one_letter_code
_entity_poly.pdbx_strand_id
1 'polypeptide(L)'
;MLATVAGAILCAIIVAGRNHYFAERLQAWSALADVRGISNVELRSRVDVMEEVDGVSFAIEGRPDSVVEIGSLGEYENSGRFPVRRIGKWTFRVSGRRHMGAHAKATGEPLEANYFGSHIGLGPDNPYNALVPFELNTLQDVVDHYEEIVELLETWPRESAPGTVTLEDGSIQHYYVIEDPGSENSNSGQ
;
A
#
# COMPACT_ATOMS: atom_id res chain seq x y z
N MET A 1 22.10 31.24 32.75
CA MET A 1 21.27 31.61 31.58
C MET A 1 21.78 30.98 30.29
N LEU A 2 23.07 31.14 29.92
CA LEU A 2 23.67 30.50 28.73
C LEU A 2 23.57 28.96 28.69
N ALA A 3 23.84 28.27 29.82
CA ALA A 3 23.73 26.80 29.89
C ALA A 3 22.30 26.28 29.61
N THR A 4 21.28 27.04 30.03
CA THR A 4 19.87 26.69 29.82
C THR A 4 19.46 26.81 28.35
N VAL A 5 19.97 27.84 27.65
CA VAL A 5 19.69 28.05 26.22
C VAL A 5 20.37 26.98 25.36
N ALA A 6 21.63 26.64 25.65
CA ALA A 6 22.35 25.59 24.94
C ALA A 6 21.67 24.22 25.08
N GLY A 7 21.19 23.88 26.29
CA GLY A 7 20.42 22.66 26.53
C GLY A 7 19.13 22.59 25.72
N ALA A 8 18.37 23.69 25.65
CA ALA A 8 17.14 23.75 24.87
C ALA A 8 17.38 23.55 23.36
N ILE A 9 18.44 24.17 22.81
CA ILE A 9 18.80 24.03 21.38
C ILE A 9 19.18 22.59 21.05
N LEU A 10 20.00 21.94 21.89
CA LEU A 10 20.41 20.55 21.68
C LEU A 10 19.20 19.60 21.71
N CYS A 11 18.29 19.78 22.67
CA CYS A 11 17.04 19.01 22.71
C CYS A 11 16.20 19.21 21.45
N ALA A 12 16.07 20.44 20.95
CA ALA A 12 15.32 20.72 19.73
C ALA A 12 15.93 20.04 18.50
N ILE A 13 17.26 20.04 18.37
CA ILE A 13 17.96 19.36 17.26
C ILE A 13 17.75 17.84 17.33
N ILE A 14 17.87 17.24 18.53
CA ILE A 14 17.65 15.80 18.71
C ILE A 14 16.21 15.42 18.35
N VAL A 15 15.23 16.21 18.79
CA VAL A 15 13.82 15.98 18.46
C VAL A 15 13.57 16.13 16.96
N ALA A 16 14.12 17.17 16.33
CA ALA A 16 13.97 17.39 14.89
C ALA A 16 14.62 16.25 14.07
N GLY A 17 15.83 15.83 14.44
CA GLY A 17 16.51 14.71 13.79
C GLY A 17 15.75 13.39 13.95
N ARG A 18 15.20 13.12 15.14
CA ARG A 18 14.35 11.96 15.39
C ARG A 18 13.08 12.00 14.54
N ASN A 19 12.38 13.14 14.51
CA ASN A 19 11.14 13.27 13.74
C ASN A 19 11.39 13.13 12.25
N HIS A 20 12.51 13.65 11.74
CA HIS A 20 12.90 13.48 10.34
C HIS A 20 13.20 12.01 10.03
N TYR A 21 13.95 11.32 10.90
CA TYR A 21 14.27 9.91 10.73
C TYR A 21 13.04 8.99 10.75
N PHE A 22 12.05 9.29 11.60
CA PHE A 22 10.82 8.51 11.78
C PHE A 22 9.60 9.09 11.04
N ALA A 23 9.80 9.97 10.05
CA ALA A 23 8.70 10.71 9.43
C ALA A 23 7.63 9.79 8.83
N GLU A 24 8.03 8.77 8.05
CA GLU A 24 7.08 7.83 7.42
C GLU A 24 6.35 6.95 8.44
N ARG A 25 7.03 6.55 9.53
CA ARG A 25 6.39 5.82 10.64
C ARG A 25 5.31 6.67 11.30
N LEU A 26 5.60 7.95 11.58
CA LEU A 26 4.63 8.87 12.17
C LEU A 26 3.44 9.12 11.23
N GLN A 27 3.70 9.26 9.93
CA GLN A 27 2.68 9.37 8.89
C GLN A 27 1.78 8.13 8.87
N ALA A 28 2.36 6.93 8.86
CA ALA A 28 1.60 5.68 8.88
C ALA A 28 0.71 5.56 10.12
N TRP A 29 1.23 5.92 11.30
CA TRP A 29 0.41 5.94 12.52
C TRP A 29 -0.69 6.99 12.46
N SER A 30 -0.43 8.17 11.89
CA SER A 30 -1.44 9.21 11.73
C SER A 30 -2.57 8.74 10.81
N ALA A 31 -2.26 8.09 9.70
CA ALA A 31 -3.24 7.55 8.77
C ALA A 31 -4.13 6.46 9.40
N LEU A 32 -3.57 5.66 10.31
CA LEU A 32 -4.28 4.57 10.98
C LEU A 32 -5.02 5.00 12.24
N ALA A 33 -4.68 6.15 12.83
CA ALA A 33 -5.24 6.61 14.10
C ALA A 33 -6.77 6.79 14.06
N ASP A 34 -7.30 7.13 12.89
CA ASP A 34 -8.74 7.36 12.68
C ASP A 34 -9.48 6.10 12.19
N VAL A 35 -8.76 5.01 11.89
CA VAL A 35 -9.36 3.76 11.44
C VAL A 35 -9.86 2.97 12.64
N ARG A 36 -11.17 2.80 12.74
CA ARG A 36 -11.84 2.09 13.84
C ARG A 36 -12.01 0.62 13.51
N GLY A 37 -12.04 -0.21 14.56
CA GLY A 37 -12.30 -1.64 14.42
C GLY A 37 -11.12 -2.41 13.83
N ILE A 38 -9.89 -1.92 13.99
CA ILE A 38 -8.66 -2.63 13.61
C ILE A 38 -7.83 -3.04 14.82
N SER A 39 -7.07 -4.11 14.67
CA SER A 39 -6.20 -4.71 15.68
C SER A 39 -4.95 -5.27 15.02
N ASN A 40 -3.97 -5.70 15.83
CA ASN A 40 -2.72 -6.32 15.35
C ASN A 40 -2.02 -5.50 14.25
N VAL A 41 -1.94 -4.18 14.46
CA VAL A 41 -1.29 -3.28 13.51
C VAL A 41 0.21 -3.53 13.52
N GLU A 42 0.76 -3.91 12.38
CA GLU A 42 2.18 -4.12 12.16
C GLU A 42 2.68 -3.21 11.04
N LEU A 43 3.81 -2.55 11.29
CA LEU A 43 4.52 -1.75 10.29
C LEU A 43 5.71 -2.55 9.78
N ARG A 44 5.81 -2.69 8.46
CA ARG A 44 7.00 -3.22 7.78
C ARG A 44 7.86 -2.03 7.36
N SER A 45 9.03 -1.93 7.95
CA SER A 45 9.96 -0.83 7.69
C SER A 45 11.33 -1.34 7.27
N ARG A 46 11.97 -0.64 6.33
CA ARG A 46 13.40 -0.76 6.06
C ARG A 46 14.15 0.35 6.78
N VAL A 47 15.27 -0.03 7.40
CA VAL A 47 16.14 0.90 8.11
C VAL A 47 17.40 1.14 7.28
N ASP A 48 17.56 2.36 6.77
CA ASP A 48 18.78 2.83 6.13
C ASP A 48 19.18 4.22 6.68
N VAL A 49 19.47 5.20 5.83
CA VAL A 49 19.73 6.59 6.23
C VAL A 49 18.51 7.22 6.93
N MET A 50 17.32 6.79 6.54
CA MET A 50 16.05 7.08 7.18
C MET A 50 15.26 5.78 7.36
N GLU A 51 14.23 5.80 8.22
CA GLU A 51 13.29 4.69 8.28
C GLU A 51 12.21 4.85 7.19
N GLU A 52 12.17 3.89 6.27
CA GLU A 52 11.19 3.82 5.18
C GLU A 52 10.11 2.79 5.54
N VAL A 53 8.84 3.17 5.52
CA VAL A 53 7.72 2.26 5.76
C VAL A 53 7.27 1.68 4.42
N ASP A 54 7.65 0.41 4.21
CA ASP A 54 7.32 -0.36 3.01
C ASP A 54 5.86 -0.85 3.00
N GLY A 55 5.22 -0.93 4.18
CA GLY A 55 3.81 -1.24 4.27
C GLY A 55 3.28 -1.43 5.68
N VAL A 56 1.97 -1.63 5.75
CA VAL A 56 1.21 -1.85 6.98
C VAL A 56 0.37 -3.10 6.83
N SER A 57 0.23 -3.86 7.91
CA SER A 57 -0.81 -4.87 8.02
C SER A 57 -1.64 -4.69 9.28
N PHE A 58 -2.91 -5.04 9.21
CA PHE A 58 -3.82 -5.05 10.37
C PHE A 58 -4.89 -6.13 10.17
N ALA A 59 -5.60 -6.46 11.24
CA ALA A 59 -6.79 -7.31 11.21
C ALA A 59 -8.00 -6.54 11.74
N ILE A 60 -9.21 -6.92 11.35
CA ILE A 60 -10.44 -6.38 11.94
C ILE A 60 -10.60 -6.93 13.36
N GLU A 61 -11.01 -6.05 14.29
CA GLU A 61 -11.26 -6.42 15.68
C GLU A 61 -12.23 -7.61 15.78
N GLY A 62 -11.86 -8.60 16.57
CA GLY A 62 -12.64 -9.84 16.74
C GLY A 62 -12.52 -10.83 15.58
N ARG A 63 -11.74 -10.53 14.53
CA ARG A 63 -11.54 -11.39 13.35
C ARG A 63 -10.06 -11.51 12.97
N PRO A 64 -9.26 -12.31 13.70
CA PRO A 64 -7.82 -12.39 13.44
C PRO A 64 -7.45 -12.94 12.04
N ASP A 65 -8.38 -13.61 11.36
CA ASP A 65 -8.25 -14.09 9.98
C ASP A 65 -8.44 -12.98 8.92
N SER A 66 -8.88 -11.79 9.32
CA SER A 66 -9.21 -10.67 8.43
C SER A 66 -8.03 -9.78 8.06
N VAL A 67 -6.91 -10.38 7.65
CA VAL A 67 -5.67 -9.66 7.37
C VAL A 67 -5.85 -8.72 6.17
N VAL A 68 -5.59 -7.43 6.38
CA VAL A 68 -5.42 -6.44 5.32
C VAL A 68 -3.96 -6.02 5.28
N GLU A 69 -3.31 -6.15 4.13
CA GLU A 69 -1.96 -5.65 3.90
C GLU A 69 -1.98 -4.53 2.86
N ILE A 70 -1.40 -3.41 3.21
CA ILE A 70 -1.17 -2.27 2.33
C ILE A 70 0.33 -1.99 2.19
N GLY A 71 0.72 -1.42 1.05
CA GLY A 71 2.08 -0.94 0.81
C GLY A 71 2.34 0.40 1.49
N SER A 72 3.37 1.11 1.03
CA SER A 72 3.72 2.43 1.56
C SER A 72 2.54 3.41 1.49
N LEU A 73 2.39 4.22 2.52
CA LEU A 73 1.33 5.23 2.69
C LEU A 73 1.72 6.61 2.15
N GLY A 74 2.84 6.74 1.43
CA GLY A 74 3.33 8.04 0.93
C GLY A 74 2.32 8.80 0.04
N GLU A 75 1.45 8.09 -0.69
CA GLU A 75 0.41 8.71 -1.53
C GLU A 75 -0.90 8.99 -0.78
N TYR A 76 -1.09 8.41 0.41
CA TYR A 76 -2.36 8.44 1.14
C TYR A 76 -2.73 9.85 1.60
N GLU A 77 -1.80 10.59 2.21
CA GLU A 77 -2.10 11.94 2.70
C GLU A 77 -2.40 12.94 1.58
N ASN A 78 -1.80 12.76 0.41
CA ASN A 78 -1.91 13.71 -0.70
C ASN A 78 -3.09 13.43 -1.62
N SER A 79 -3.48 12.15 -1.77
CA SER A 79 -4.47 11.73 -2.77
C SER A 79 -5.57 10.82 -2.21
N GLY A 80 -5.47 10.39 -0.96
CA GLY A 80 -6.34 9.36 -0.39
C GLY A 80 -6.11 7.96 -0.98
N ARG A 81 -5.18 7.80 -1.93
CA ARG A 81 -4.89 6.52 -2.56
C ARG A 81 -3.98 5.69 -1.68
N PHE A 82 -4.23 4.39 -1.63
CA PHE A 82 -3.41 3.45 -0.90
C PHE A 82 -3.24 2.14 -1.69
N PRO A 83 -2.02 1.60 -1.76
CA PRO A 83 -1.76 0.33 -2.44
C PRO A 83 -2.17 -0.84 -1.55
N VAL A 84 -3.13 -1.65 -1.97
CA VAL A 84 -3.54 -2.87 -1.28
C VAL A 84 -2.84 -4.08 -1.87
N ARG A 85 -2.13 -4.82 -1.02
CA ARG A 85 -1.46 -6.08 -1.36
C ARG A 85 -2.35 -7.29 -1.14
N ARG A 86 -3.06 -7.31 -0.01
CA ARG A 86 -3.77 -8.50 0.48
C ARG A 86 -5.02 -8.12 1.25
N ILE A 87 -6.10 -8.89 1.06
CA ILE A 87 -7.31 -8.87 1.88
C ILE A 87 -7.73 -10.32 2.15
N GLY A 88 -7.75 -10.71 3.42
CA GLY A 88 -8.00 -12.08 3.86
C GLY A 88 -6.98 -13.06 3.28
N LYS A 89 -7.47 -14.09 2.57
CA LYS A 89 -6.64 -15.08 1.87
C LYS A 89 -6.22 -14.64 0.46
N TRP A 90 -6.64 -13.46 0.00
CA TRP A 90 -6.43 -13.04 -1.38
C TRP A 90 -5.26 -12.08 -1.48
N THR A 91 -4.26 -12.42 -2.29
CA THR A 91 -3.15 -11.52 -2.61
C THR A 91 -3.26 -11.03 -4.04
N PHE A 92 -3.15 -9.71 -4.23
CA PHE A 92 -3.21 -9.08 -5.53
C PHE A 92 -1.92 -9.27 -6.33
N ARG A 93 -2.09 -9.40 -7.65
CA ARG A 93 -1.02 -9.40 -8.64
C ARG A 93 -1.43 -8.53 -9.80
N VAL A 94 -0.49 -7.73 -10.27
CA VAL A 94 -0.65 -6.89 -11.44
C VAL A 94 0.56 -7.07 -12.36
N SER A 95 0.33 -7.01 -13.65
CA SER A 95 1.39 -7.01 -14.65
C SER A 95 0.98 -6.18 -15.84
N GLY A 96 1.93 -5.76 -16.66
CA GLY A 96 1.61 -5.00 -17.86
C GLY A 96 2.85 -4.46 -18.55
N ARG A 97 2.64 -3.55 -19.49
CA ARG A 97 3.70 -2.81 -20.16
C ARG A 97 3.47 -1.33 -19.90
N ARG A 98 4.52 -0.63 -19.49
CA ARG A 98 4.48 0.82 -19.27
C ARG A 98 5.58 1.53 -20.02
N HIS A 99 5.31 2.77 -20.39
CA HIS A 99 6.33 3.65 -20.92
C HIS A 99 7.34 4.02 -19.82
N MET A 100 8.63 3.91 -20.13
CA MET A 100 9.72 4.16 -19.19
C MET A 100 10.12 5.64 -19.10
N GLY A 101 9.37 6.56 -19.74
CA GLY A 101 9.72 7.98 -19.80
C GLY A 101 10.94 8.27 -20.69
N ALA A 102 11.35 7.31 -21.51
CA ALA A 102 12.52 7.39 -22.37
C ALA A 102 12.18 6.90 -23.78
N HIS A 103 12.88 7.43 -24.78
CA HIS A 103 12.66 7.07 -26.17
C HIS A 103 13.93 6.43 -26.76
N ALA A 104 13.75 5.46 -27.65
CA ALA A 104 14.86 4.84 -28.36
C ALA A 104 15.54 5.88 -29.26
N LYS A 105 16.86 6.10 -29.07
CA LYS A 105 17.61 7.13 -29.81
C LYS A 105 17.52 6.97 -31.34
N ALA A 106 17.43 5.74 -31.82
CA ALA A 106 17.43 5.44 -33.25
C ALA A 106 16.06 5.64 -33.92
N THR A 107 14.97 5.29 -33.25
CA THR A 107 13.61 5.29 -33.83
C THR A 107 12.73 6.43 -33.31
N GLY A 108 13.10 7.03 -32.17
CA GLY A 108 12.25 7.99 -31.45
C GLY A 108 11.05 7.34 -30.76
N GLU A 109 10.90 6.02 -30.80
CA GLU A 109 9.76 5.32 -30.21
C GLU A 109 9.88 5.23 -28.68
N PRO A 110 8.75 5.28 -27.95
CA PRO A 110 8.71 5.08 -26.51
C PRO A 110 9.35 3.74 -26.11
N LEU A 111 10.24 3.76 -25.12
CA LEU A 111 10.76 2.54 -24.51
C LEU A 111 9.71 1.99 -23.55
N GLU A 112 9.23 0.79 -23.86
CA GLU A 112 8.29 0.05 -23.02
C GLU A 112 9.02 -1.02 -22.22
N ALA A 113 8.67 -1.17 -20.95
CA ALA A 113 9.12 -2.29 -20.13
C ALA A 113 7.93 -3.05 -19.56
N ASN A 114 8.11 -4.38 -19.47
CA ASN A 114 7.20 -5.21 -18.68
C ASN A 114 7.39 -4.85 -17.20
N TYR A 115 6.30 -4.79 -16.45
CA TYR A 115 6.34 -4.65 -15.00
C TYR A 115 5.47 -5.72 -14.35
N PHE A 116 5.84 -6.04 -13.10
CA PHE A 116 5.09 -6.91 -12.21
C PHE A 116 4.96 -6.19 -10.87
N GLY A 117 3.75 -6.15 -10.35
CA GLY A 117 3.43 -5.57 -9.06
C GLY A 117 2.59 -6.53 -8.23
N SER A 118 2.61 -6.32 -6.92
CA SER A 118 1.85 -7.12 -5.95
C SER A 118 0.76 -6.30 -5.27
N HIS A 119 0.37 -5.15 -5.84
CA HIS A 119 -0.60 -4.25 -5.26
C HIS A 119 -1.57 -3.77 -6.34
N ILE A 120 -2.83 -3.60 -5.96
CA ILE A 120 -3.76 -2.71 -6.67
C ILE A 120 -3.87 -1.42 -5.85
N GLY A 121 -4.04 -0.27 -6.48
CA GLY A 121 -4.42 0.92 -5.72
C GLY A 121 -5.92 0.87 -5.40
N LEU A 122 -6.31 1.37 -4.24
CA LEU A 122 -7.69 1.75 -3.92
C LEU A 122 -7.69 3.23 -3.49
N GLY A 123 -8.88 3.77 -3.22
CA GLY A 123 -9.08 5.19 -2.90
C GLY A 123 -9.61 5.99 -4.10
N PRO A 124 -9.66 7.33 -3.96
CA PRO A 124 -10.20 8.21 -4.98
C PRO A 124 -9.48 8.09 -6.34
N ASP A 125 -10.27 8.22 -7.41
CA ASP A 125 -9.79 8.26 -8.80
C ASP A 125 -8.93 7.05 -9.20
N ASN A 126 -9.17 5.88 -8.59
CA ASN A 126 -8.44 4.68 -8.91
C ASN A 126 -9.09 3.91 -10.08
N PRO A 127 -8.32 3.41 -11.07
CA PRO A 127 -8.85 2.65 -12.21
C PRO A 127 -9.63 1.39 -11.83
N TYR A 128 -9.41 0.83 -10.63
CA TYR A 128 -10.11 -0.35 -10.13
C TYR A 128 -11.47 -0.04 -9.50
N ASN A 129 -11.81 1.23 -9.24
CA ASN A 129 -13.07 1.59 -8.57
C ASN A 129 -14.30 1.14 -9.36
N ALA A 130 -14.22 1.12 -10.70
CA ALA A 130 -15.31 0.63 -11.55
C ALA A 130 -15.59 -0.89 -11.42
N LEU A 131 -14.69 -1.63 -10.77
CA LEU A 131 -14.82 -3.08 -10.54
C LEU A 131 -15.43 -3.40 -9.17
N VAL A 132 -15.53 -2.40 -8.30
CA VAL A 132 -16.08 -2.56 -6.95
C VAL A 132 -17.51 -1.99 -6.94
N PRO A 133 -18.52 -2.73 -6.46
CA PRO A 133 -19.91 -2.30 -6.52
C PRO A 133 -20.29 -1.25 -5.46
N PHE A 134 -19.32 -0.76 -4.69
CA PHE A 134 -19.46 0.23 -3.62
C PHE A 134 -18.23 1.15 -3.60
N GLU A 135 -18.35 2.29 -2.93
CA GLU A 135 -17.27 3.29 -2.86
C GLU A 135 -16.20 2.88 -1.84
N LEU A 136 -14.93 2.93 -2.25
CA LEU A 136 -13.77 2.69 -1.39
C LEU A 136 -12.82 3.89 -1.46
N ASN A 137 -13.09 4.91 -0.65
CA ASN A 137 -12.34 6.17 -0.65
C ASN A 137 -11.32 6.25 0.49
N THR A 138 -11.50 5.46 1.56
CA THR A 138 -10.71 5.50 2.78
C THR A 138 -10.33 4.10 3.26
N LEU A 139 -9.36 4.03 4.18
CA LEU A 139 -9.06 2.77 4.87
C LEU A 139 -10.24 2.29 5.73
N GLN A 140 -11.08 3.20 6.24
CA GLN A 140 -12.28 2.83 6.99
C GLN A 140 -13.28 2.09 6.09
N ASP A 141 -13.45 2.51 4.83
CA ASP A 141 -14.37 1.84 3.90
C ASP A 141 -13.95 0.38 3.64
N VAL A 142 -12.65 0.09 3.64
CA VAL A 142 -12.13 -1.29 3.54
C VAL A 142 -12.50 -2.12 4.75
N VAL A 143 -12.49 -1.54 5.95
CA VAL A 143 -12.92 -2.21 7.18
C VAL A 143 -14.43 -2.42 7.19
N ASP A 144 -15.19 -1.38 6.84
CA ASP A 144 -16.65 -1.38 6.88
C ASP A 144 -17.26 -2.35 5.86
N HIS A 145 -16.63 -2.49 4.68
CA HIS A 145 -17.06 -3.38 3.59
C HIS A 145 -16.24 -4.66 3.46
N TYR A 146 -15.51 -5.07 4.51
CA TYR A 146 -14.56 -6.17 4.41
C TYR A 146 -15.19 -7.48 3.90
N GLU A 147 -16.38 -7.84 4.39
CA GLU A 147 -17.05 -9.07 3.96
C GLU A 147 -17.47 -9.00 2.49
N GLU A 148 -18.05 -7.89 2.06
CA GLU A 148 -18.42 -7.69 0.66
C GLU A 148 -17.20 -7.71 -0.26
N ILE A 149 -16.06 -7.18 0.19
CA ILE A 149 -14.80 -7.26 -0.55
C ILE A 149 -14.34 -8.71 -0.66
N VAL A 150 -14.32 -9.47 0.45
CA VAL A 150 -13.90 -10.88 0.42
C VAL A 150 -14.80 -11.71 -0.51
N GLU A 151 -16.11 -11.50 -0.46
CA GLU A 151 -17.06 -12.15 -1.37
C GLU A 151 -16.83 -11.76 -2.83
N LEU A 152 -16.59 -10.48 -3.12
CA LEU A 152 -16.22 -10.01 -4.45
C LEU A 152 -14.95 -10.71 -4.95
N LEU A 153 -13.96 -10.89 -4.08
CA LEU A 153 -12.68 -11.52 -4.41
C LEU A 153 -12.80 -13.02 -4.73
N GLU A 154 -13.88 -13.69 -4.34
CA GLU A 154 -14.19 -15.07 -4.77
C GLU A 154 -14.46 -15.14 -6.28
N THR A 155 -14.97 -14.07 -6.89
CA THR A 155 -15.28 -14.00 -8.33
C THR A 155 -14.25 -13.19 -9.15
N TRP A 156 -13.27 -12.61 -8.47
CA TRP A 156 -12.23 -11.79 -9.09
C TRP A 156 -11.36 -12.60 -10.07
N PRO A 157 -10.80 -11.97 -11.11
CA PRO A 157 -9.92 -12.65 -12.05
C PRO A 157 -8.78 -13.43 -11.39
N ARG A 158 -8.43 -14.55 -12.02
CA ARG A 158 -7.38 -15.49 -11.58
C ARG A 158 -6.22 -15.48 -12.57
N GLU A 159 -5.08 -16.04 -12.18
CA GLU A 159 -3.87 -16.04 -13.03
C GLU A 159 -4.10 -16.68 -14.41
N SER A 160 -4.93 -17.71 -14.49
CA SER A 160 -5.27 -18.38 -15.75
C SER A 160 -6.17 -17.56 -16.68
N ALA A 161 -6.85 -16.54 -16.15
CA ALA A 161 -7.76 -15.65 -16.87
C ALA A 161 -7.76 -14.27 -16.21
N PRO A 162 -6.67 -13.47 -16.38
CA PRO A 162 -6.52 -12.19 -15.70
C PRO A 162 -7.48 -11.15 -16.27
N GLY A 163 -7.93 -10.24 -15.41
CA GLY A 163 -8.69 -9.07 -15.81
C GLY A 163 -7.79 -8.05 -16.50
N THR A 164 -8.40 -7.08 -17.17
CA THR A 164 -7.68 -5.97 -17.82
C THR A 164 -8.29 -4.64 -17.45
N VAL A 165 -7.42 -3.64 -17.25
CA VAL A 165 -7.81 -2.25 -17.11
C VAL A 165 -6.88 -1.39 -17.95
N THR A 166 -7.42 -0.35 -18.59
CA THR A 166 -6.64 0.64 -19.34
C THR A 166 -6.47 1.86 -18.45
N LEU A 167 -5.22 2.26 -18.21
CA LEU A 167 -4.88 3.42 -17.40
C LEU A 167 -5.06 4.73 -18.20
N GLU A 168 -5.03 5.87 -17.52
CA GLU A 168 -5.20 7.18 -18.14
C GLU A 168 -4.16 7.49 -19.22
N ASP A 169 -2.94 6.94 -19.08
CA ASP A 169 -1.86 7.08 -20.06
C ASP A 169 -1.99 6.13 -21.26
N GLY A 170 -3.07 5.35 -21.32
CA GLY A 170 -3.35 4.35 -22.35
C GLY A 170 -2.64 3.02 -22.15
N SER A 171 -1.84 2.86 -21.09
CA SER A 171 -1.21 1.57 -20.79
C SER A 171 -2.24 0.54 -20.32
N ILE A 172 -2.01 -0.73 -20.66
CA ILE A 172 -2.87 -1.85 -20.27
C ILE A 172 -2.23 -2.57 -19.08
N GLN A 173 -3.02 -2.75 -18.03
CA GLN A 173 -2.66 -3.51 -16.85
C GLN A 173 -3.54 -4.76 -16.77
N HIS A 174 -2.88 -5.90 -16.59
CA HIS A 174 -3.50 -7.16 -16.24
C HIS A 174 -3.53 -7.28 -14.72
N TYR A 175 -4.65 -7.73 -14.16
CA TYR A 175 -4.81 -7.91 -12.73
C TYR A 175 -5.47 -9.24 -12.40
N TYR A 176 -5.08 -9.84 -11.27
CA TYR A 176 -5.68 -11.05 -10.74
C TYR A 176 -5.38 -11.17 -9.25
N VAL A 177 -6.03 -12.11 -8.58
CA VAL A 177 -5.66 -12.54 -7.23
C VAL A 177 -5.20 -13.98 -7.22
N ILE A 178 -4.37 -14.29 -6.22
CA ILE A 178 -4.00 -15.65 -5.85
C ILE A 178 -4.48 -15.92 -4.43
N GLU A 179 -4.89 -17.17 -4.17
CA GLU A 179 -5.16 -17.62 -2.81
C GLU A 179 -3.81 -17.88 -2.13
N ASP A 180 -3.50 -17.06 -1.13
CA ASP A 180 -2.38 -17.22 -0.23
C ASP A 180 -2.96 -17.15 1.18
N PRO A 181 -3.15 -18.28 1.86
CA PRO A 181 -3.70 -18.30 3.22
C PRO A 181 -2.81 -17.54 4.22
N GLY A 182 -1.65 -17.05 3.79
CA GLY A 182 -0.61 -16.53 4.66
C GLY A 182 0.13 -17.72 5.23
N SER A 183 1.43 -17.79 4.95
CA SER A 183 2.28 -18.74 5.67
C SER A 183 2.18 -18.43 7.17
N GLU A 184 1.45 -19.24 7.93
CA GLU A 184 1.79 -19.46 9.33
C GLU A 184 3.27 -19.83 9.36
N ASN A 185 4.13 -18.94 9.86
CA ASN A 185 5.58 -19.12 9.98
C ASN A 185 6.41 -19.02 8.68
N SER A 186 6.80 -17.80 8.32
CA SER A 186 8.12 -17.55 7.72
C SER A 186 8.94 -16.61 8.60
N ASN A 187 8.87 -16.82 9.92
CA ASN A 187 9.90 -16.37 10.85
C ASN A 187 10.99 -17.46 10.96
N SER A 188 11.66 -17.74 9.84
CA SER A 188 12.86 -18.58 9.80
C SER A 188 13.92 -17.88 8.96
N GLY A 189 14.50 -16.84 9.55
CA GLY A 189 15.88 -16.41 9.35
C GLY A 189 16.18 -15.67 8.06
N GLN A 190 16.30 -14.35 8.16
CA GLN A 190 17.46 -13.60 7.67
C GLN A 190 17.84 -12.54 8.69
#